data_AF-A0A2A3G3E5-F1
#
_entry.id   AF-A0A2A3G3E5-F1
#
_cell.length_a   1.000
_cell.length_b   1.000
_cell.length_c   1.000
_cell.angle_alpha   90.00
_cell.angle_beta   90.00
_cell.angle_gamma   90.00
#
_symmetry.space_group_name_H-M   'P 1'
#
loop_
_entity.id
_entity.type
_entity.pdbx_description
1 polymer ?
#
loop_
_entity_poly.entity_id
_entity_poly.type
_entity_poly.pdbx_seq_one_letter_code
_entity_poly.pdbx_strand_id
1 'polypeptide(L)'
;MTIMAEATISERPEDRVDGPEERYNPYTGRRVVAGVDDAVPTAAQLGLEPPRFCEACGRRMVVQISPDGWWAKCSRHGVFDSIYGGRR
;
A
#
# COMPACT_ATOMS: atom_id res chain seq x y z
N MET A 1 -12.61 -43.05 -34.97
CA MET A 1 -11.28 -42.44 -34.84
C MET A 1 -11.42 -41.20 -33.98
N THR A 2 -10.59 -41.13 -32.94
CA THR A 2 -10.14 -39.90 -32.25
C THR A 2 -11.12 -39.19 -31.31
N ILE A 3 -11.13 -39.68 -30.07
CA ILE A 3 -10.89 -38.93 -28.83
C ILE A 3 -10.49 -37.46 -29.09
N MET A 4 -11.35 -36.49 -28.79
CA MET A 4 -10.92 -35.11 -28.57
C MET A 4 -11.06 -34.83 -27.08
N ALA A 5 -9.91 -34.69 -26.45
CA ALA A 5 -9.68 -34.59 -25.02
C ALA A 5 -10.34 -33.36 -24.39
N GLU A 6 -10.76 -33.57 -23.15
CA GLU A 6 -11.23 -32.58 -22.20
C GLU A 6 -10.12 -31.56 -21.92
N ALA A 7 -10.44 -30.26 -22.06
CA ALA A 7 -9.66 -29.20 -21.44
C ALA A 7 -10.47 -28.67 -20.24
N THR A 8 -10.42 -29.41 -19.14
CA THR A 8 -10.80 -28.88 -17.82
C THR A 8 -9.86 -27.73 -17.50
N ILE A 9 -10.34 -26.51 -17.73
CA ILE A 9 -9.75 -25.30 -17.15
C ILE A 9 -9.74 -25.51 -15.64
N SER A 10 -8.55 -25.77 -15.11
CA SER A 10 -8.28 -25.86 -13.68
C SER A 10 -8.41 -24.46 -13.11
N GLU A 11 -9.61 -24.11 -12.65
CA GLU A 11 -9.85 -22.92 -11.83
C GLU A 11 -9.19 -23.16 -10.48
N ARG A 12 -7.88 -22.92 -10.38
CA ARG A 12 -7.16 -23.02 -9.12
C ARG A 12 -7.70 -21.92 -8.18
N PRO A 13 -8.29 -22.28 -7.03
CA PRO A 13 -8.93 -21.30 -6.12
C PRO A 13 -7.94 -20.40 -5.36
N GLU A 14 -6.66 -20.39 -5.74
CA GLU A 14 -5.61 -19.58 -5.12
C GLU A 14 -5.45 -18.18 -5.75
N ASP A 15 -6.17 -17.87 -6.84
CA ASP A 15 -6.15 -16.56 -7.51
C ASP A 15 -7.32 -15.63 -7.10
N ARG A 16 -8.20 -16.07 -6.18
CA ARG A 16 -9.28 -15.20 -5.70
C ARG A 16 -8.78 -14.29 -4.59
N VAL A 17 -8.05 -13.23 -4.96
CA VAL A 17 -7.76 -12.10 -4.04
C VAL A 17 -9.01 -11.21 -3.95
N ASP A 18 -10.09 -11.75 -3.38
CA ASP A 18 -11.22 -10.97 -2.87
C ASP A 18 -11.13 -10.93 -1.34
N GLY A 19 -9.96 -10.52 -0.83
CA GLY A 19 -9.75 -10.21 0.58
C GLY A 19 -9.96 -8.70 0.82
N PRO A 20 -10.39 -8.28 2.02
CA PRO A 20 -10.62 -6.85 2.31
C PRO A 20 -9.34 -6.09 2.01
N GLU A 21 -9.44 -5.03 1.20
CA GLU A 21 -8.33 -4.19 0.69
C GLU A 21 -6.98 -4.48 1.37
N GLU A 22 -6.06 -5.20 0.70
CA GLU A 22 -4.73 -5.45 1.26
C GLU A 22 -4.08 -4.10 1.63
N ARG A 23 -4.04 -3.80 2.93
CA ARG A 23 -3.47 -2.57 3.46
C ARG A 23 -2.02 -2.79 3.86
N TYR A 24 -1.23 -1.75 3.70
CA TYR A 24 0.19 -1.72 4.01
C TYR A 24 0.46 -0.63 5.03
N ASN A 25 1.35 -0.89 5.97
CA ASN A 25 1.80 0.13 6.91
C ASN A 25 2.57 1.22 6.14
N PRO A 26 2.15 2.50 6.23
CA PRO A 26 2.74 3.58 5.46
C PRO A 26 4.19 3.94 5.86
N TYR A 27 4.65 3.48 7.02
CA TYR A 27 5.98 3.78 7.54
C TYR A 27 6.98 2.63 7.36
N THR A 28 6.50 1.38 7.38
CA THR A 28 7.36 0.19 7.24
C THR A 28 7.22 -0.51 5.89
N GLY A 29 6.10 -0.31 5.20
CA GLY A 29 5.74 -0.98 3.95
C GLY A 29 5.28 -2.44 4.12
N ARG A 30 5.14 -2.93 5.35
CA ARG A 30 4.68 -4.30 5.60
C ARG A 30 3.16 -4.40 5.42
N ARG A 31 2.72 -5.58 4.97
CA ARG A 31 1.29 -5.91 4.89
C ARG A 31 0.68 -5.93 6.28
N VAL A 32 -0.48 -5.30 6.44
CA VAL A 32 -1.29 -5.36 7.65
C VAL A 32 -2.00 -6.72 7.65
N VAL A 33 -1.56 -7.61 8.54
CA VAL A 33 -2.15 -8.95 8.71
C VAL A 33 -2.74 -9.01 10.12
N ALA A 34 -3.96 -9.53 10.24
CA ALA A 34 -4.62 -9.65 11.54
C ALA A 34 -3.79 -10.51 12.50
N GLY A 35 -3.53 -10.00 13.70
CA GLY A 35 -2.75 -10.69 14.74
C GLY A 35 -1.23 -10.61 14.58
N VAL A 36 -0.72 -9.87 13.60
CA VAL A 36 0.72 -9.59 13.46
C VAL A 36 0.97 -8.13 13.82
N ASP A 37 1.74 -7.90 14.87
CA ASP A 37 2.16 -6.55 15.25
C ASP A 37 3.21 -6.01 14.27
N ASP A 38 2.95 -4.80 13.76
CA ASP A 38 3.92 -4.06 12.97
C ASP A 38 4.16 -2.68 13.61
N ALA A 39 5.19 -2.63 14.46
CA ALA A 39 5.49 -1.46 15.25
C ALA A 39 5.80 -0.23 14.35
N VAL A 40 4.97 0.80 14.51
CA VAL A 40 5.19 2.10 13.87
C VAL A 40 6.35 2.81 14.58
N PRO A 41 7.34 3.37 13.86
CA PRO A 41 8.43 4.13 14.49
C PRO A 41 7.91 5.27 15.39
N THR A 42 8.58 5.53 16.52
CA THR A 42 8.16 6.60 17.45
C THR A 42 8.04 7.96 16.76
N ALA A 43 8.93 8.29 15.81
CA ALA A 43 8.85 9.53 15.04
C ALA A 43 7.55 9.64 14.23
N ALA A 44 7.08 8.54 13.66
CA ALA A 44 5.81 8.49 12.94
C ALA A 44 4.60 8.58 13.89
N GLN A 45 4.67 7.97 15.07
CA GLN A 45 3.64 8.12 16.11
C GLN A 45 3.52 9.58 16.59
N LEU A 46 4.63 10.31 16.60
CA LEU A 46 4.69 11.74 16.93
C LEU A 46 4.34 12.65 15.73
N GLY A 47 4.00 12.10 14.56
CA GLY A 47 3.68 12.88 13.35
C GLY A 47 4.87 13.63 12.73
N LEU A 48 6.10 13.30 13.15
CA LEU A 48 7.33 13.96 12.69
C LEU A 48 7.90 13.34 11.41
N GLU A 49 7.46 12.13 11.05
CA GLU A 49 7.92 11.43 9.85
C GLU A 49 6.78 11.31 8.83
N PRO A 50 7.00 11.72 7.56
CA PRO A 50 6.05 11.47 6.48
C PRO A 50 5.93 9.98 6.13
N PRO A 51 4.76 9.53 5.60
CA PRO A 51 4.57 8.19 5.09
C PRO A 51 5.49 7.94 3.90
N ARG A 52 6.22 6.82 3.93
CA ARG A 52 7.19 6.44 2.90
C ARG A 52 6.65 5.38 1.94
N PHE A 53 5.56 4.71 2.31
CA PHE A 53 4.95 3.63 1.55
C PHE A 53 3.46 3.89 1.35
N CYS A 54 2.96 3.51 0.18
CA CYS A 54 1.54 3.66 -0.13
C CYS A 54 0.71 2.61 0.60
N GLU A 55 -0.28 3.03 1.37
CA GLU A 55 -1.15 2.13 2.15
C GLU A 55 -1.94 1.13 1.29
N ALA A 56 -2.16 1.44 0.01
CA ALA A 56 -2.94 0.60 -0.90
C ALA A 56 -2.10 -0.38 -1.76
N CYS A 57 -0.77 -0.22 -1.84
CA CYS A 57 0.06 -1.19 -2.61
C CYS A 57 1.45 -1.48 -2.04
N GLY A 58 1.83 -0.88 -0.91
CA GLY A 58 3.14 -1.08 -0.29
C GLY A 58 4.33 -0.51 -1.06
N ARG A 59 4.12 0.16 -2.20
CA ARG A 59 5.20 0.75 -2.99
C ARG A 59 5.79 1.96 -2.25
N ARG A 60 7.13 2.08 -2.27
CA ARG A 60 7.83 3.26 -1.77
C ARG A 60 7.45 4.51 -2.59
N MET A 61 7.04 5.55 -1.90
CA MET A 61 6.63 6.83 -2.47
C MET A 61 7.82 7.79 -2.59
N VAL A 62 7.71 8.77 -3.49
CA VAL A 62 8.59 9.94 -3.49
C VAL A 62 8.06 10.91 -2.46
N VAL A 63 8.90 11.30 -1.50
CA VAL A 63 8.52 12.20 -0.41
C VAL A 63 9.31 13.50 -0.53
N GLN A 64 8.62 14.63 -0.41
CA GLN A 64 9.24 15.95 -0.29
C GLN A 64 8.76 16.62 0.99
N ILE A 65 9.72 17.08 1.79
CA ILE A 65 9.49 17.81 3.03
C ILE A 65 9.67 19.31 2.76
N SER A 66 8.86 20.13 3.40
CA SER A 66 8.93 21.58 3.40
C SER A 66 8.67 22.09 4.83
N PRO A 67 9.03 23.34 5.16
CA PRO A 67 8.80 23.87 6.50
C PRO A 67 7.33 23.80 6.93
N ASP A 68 6.39 23.97 5.99
CA ASP A 68 4.95 23.99 6.23
C ASP A 68 4.29 22.60 6.22
N GLY A 69 5.04 21.54 5.86
CA GLY A 69 4.50 20.19 5.76
C GLY A 69 5.21 19.31 4.73
N TRP A 70 4.57 18.23 4.30
CA TRP A 70 5.13 17.28 3.35
C TRP A 70 4.09 16.83 2.32
N TRP A 71 4.57 16.35 1.18
CA TRP A 71 3.78 15.54 0.27
C TRP A 71 4.54 14.26 -0.09
N ALA A 72 3.78 13.20 -0.36
CA ALA A 72 4.26 11.91 -0.76
C ALA A 72 3.46 11.41 -1.98
N LYS A 73 4.16 11.04 -3.06
CA LYS A 73 3.51 10.57 -4.29
C LYS A 73 3.76 9.10 -4.53
N CYS A 74 2.68 8.33 -4.62
CA CYS A 74 2.66 6.99 -5.17
C CYS A 74 2.52 7.05 -6.70
N SER A 75 3.30 6.25 -7.41
CA SER A 75 3.24 6.18 -8.87
C SER A 75 1.90 5.62 -9.40
N ARG A 76 1.13 4.90 -8.56
CA ARG A 76 -0.16 4.29 -8.93
C ARG A 76 -1.36 5.01 -8.32
N HIS A 77 -1.24 5.43 -7.06
CA HIS A 77 -2.39 5.85 -6.25
C HIS A 77 -2.46 7.35 -5.98
N GLY A 78 -1.52 8.14 -6.53
CA GLY A 78 -1.57 9.60 -6.45
C GLY A 78 -0.77 10.19 -5.29
N VAL A 79 -1.17 11.38 -4.84
CA VAL A 79 -0.45 12.20 -3.87
C VAL A 79 -1.18 12.19 -2.53
N PHE A 80 -0.41 12.06 -1.46
CA PHE A 80 -0.80 12.23 -0.07
C PHE A 80 -0.05 13.44 0.46
N ASP A 81 -0.67 14.26 1.28
CA ASP A 81 -0.03 15.46 1.81
C ASP A 81 -0.45 15.69 3.27
N SER A 82 0.36 16.48 3.97
CA SER A 82 0.12 16.80 5.37
C SER A 82 -0.77 18.03 5.56
N ILE A 83 -1.24 18.69 4.50
CA ILE A 83 -1.80 20.04 4.57
C ILE A 83 -3.17 20.15 3.88
N TYR A 84 -4.21 20.38 4.67
CA TYR A 84 -5.51 20.94 4.21
C TYR A 84 -5.42 22.41 3.73
N GLY A 85 -4.25 22.88 3.30
CA GLY A 85 -3.89 24.31 3.28
C GLY A 85 -2.88 24.67 2.19
N GLY A 86 -3.32 24.60 0.95
CA GLY A 86 -2.87 25.56 -0.08
C GLY A 86 -1.56 25.26 -0.78
N ARG A 87 -1.68 24.49 -1.87
CA ARG A 87 -1.02 24.61 -3.18
C ARG A 87 0.21 25.54 -3.30
N ARG A 88 1.24 24.98 -3.92
CA ARG A 88 2.22 25.67 -4.76
C ARG A 88 2.07 25.16 -6.19
#